data_AF-A0A8C0BTC3-F1
#
_entry.id   AF-A0A8C0BTC3-F1
#
_cell.length_a   1.000
_cell.length_b   1.000
_cell.length_c   1.000
_cell.angle_alpha   90.00
_cell.angle_beta   90.00
_cell.angle_gamma   90.00
#
_symmetry.space_group_name_H-M   'P 1'
#
loop_
_entity.id
_entity.type
_entity.pdbx_description
1 polymer ?
#
loop_
_entity_poly.entity_id
_entity_poly.type
_entity_poly.pdbx_seq_one_letter_code
_entity_poly.pdbx_strand_id
1 'polypeptide(L)'
;MAQATAPATSIHDEDSSESRMVVTFLMSALESMCKELAKSKAEVACVAVYETDVFVVGTERGRAFVNSRKDFQKDFVKYCVTEEERAAELQKTKSIPPVNRLTVDIVELEALRKSVEDFFCFCYGKALGKSTVVPVPYEKIQRDQSAVVVQGLRC
;
A
#
# COMPACT_ATOMS: atom_id res chain seq x y z
N MET A 1 -56.40 3.89 12.57
CA MET A 1 -55.33 3.48 11.66
C MET A 1 -54.20 4.48 11.80
N ALA A 2 -53.07 4.04 12.32
CA ALA A 2 -51.85 4.84 12.45
C ALA A 2 -50.88 4.41 11.35
N GLN A 3 -50.26 5.37 10.69
CA GLN A 3 -48.97 5.18 10.01
C GLN A 3 -48.28 6.55 9.96
N ALA A 4 -47.35 6.75 10.88
CA ALA A 4 -46.31 7.75 10.75
C ALA A 4 -45.13 7.06 10.06
N THR A 5 -44.85 7.47 8.83
CA THR A 5 -43.66 7.07 8.08
C THR A 5 -42.44 7.75 8.72
N ALA A 6 -41.55 6.97 9.33
CA ALA A 6 -40.24 7.44 9.73
C ALA A 6 -39.34 7.61 8.49
N PRO A 7 -38.53 8.67 8.39
CA PRO A 7 -37.50 8.76 7.35
C PRO A 7 -36.33 7.84 7.74
N ALA A 8 -35.94 6.99 6.80
CA ALA A 8 -34.70 6.22 6.91
C ALA A 8 -33.51 7.21 6.82
N THR A 9 -32.81 7.38 7.93
CA THR A 9 -31.55 8.13 7.98
C THR A 9 -30.46 7.34 7.25
N SER A 10 -29.83 8.02 6.31
CA SER A 10 -28.72 7.57 5.47
C SER A 10 -27.47 7.29 6.31
N ILE A 11 -27.08 6.02 6.39
CA ILE A 11 -25.85 5.56 7.08
C ILE A 11 -24.57 6.00 6.33
N HIS A 12 -24.69 6.52 5.10
CA HIS A 12 -23.55 6.93 4.26
C HIS A 12 -23.02 8.36 4.50
N ASP A 13 -23.74 9.22 5.24
CA ASP A 13 -23.37 10.64 5.41
C ASP A 13 -22.41 10.87 6.59
N GLU A 14 -22.50 10.05 7.64
CA GLU A 14 -21.74 10.24 8.89
C GLU A 14 -20.23 9.96 8.70
N ASP A 15 -19.87 8.95 7.89
CA ASP A 15 -18.48 8.54 7.64
C ASP A 15 -17.73 9.60 6.80
N SER A 16 -18.43 10.21 5.84
CA SER A 16 -17.91 11.34 5.04
C SER A 16 -17.74 12.59 5.90
N SER A 17 -18.65 12.84 6.84
CA SER A 17 -18.56 13.95 7.80
C SER A 17 -17.36 13.80 8.73
N GLU A 18 -17.16 12.61 9.32
CA GLU A 18 -16.01 12.32 10.18
C GLU A 18 -14.68 12.46 9.42
N SER A 19 -14.60 11.87 8.23
CA SER A 19 -13.42 11.95 7.37
C SER A 19 -13.08 13.40 6.99
N ARG A 20 -14.09 14.22 6.67
CA ARG A 20 -13.91 15.65 6.40
C ARG A 20 -13.40 16.42 7.63
N MET A 21 -13.87 16.07 8.83
CA MET A 21 -13.35 16.66 10.07
C MET A 21 -11.87 16.30 10.28
N VAL A 22 -11.49 15.05 10.04
CA VAL A 22 -10.09 14.60 10.13
C VAL A 22 -9.19 15.35 9.15
N VAL A 23 -9.61 15.45 7.88
CA VAL A 23 -8.87 16.20 6.85
C VAL A 23 -8.70 17.67 7.26
N THR A 24 -9.76 18.30 7.75
CA THR A 24 -9.72 19.70 8.22
C THR A 24 -8.73 19.90 9.38
N PHE A 25 -8.70 18.97 10.33
CA PHE A 25 -7.76 18.99 11.44
C PHE A 25 -6.30 18.86 10.96
N LEU A 26 -6.03 17.91 10.07
CA LEU A 26 -4.70 17.72 9.48
C LEU A 26 -4.24 18.95 8.69
N MET A 27 -5.12 19.54 7.87
CA MET A 27 -4.81 20.75 7.12
C MET A 27 -4.49 21.94 8.05
N SER A 28 -5.21 22.08 9.16
CA SER A 28 -4.95 23.11 10.16
C SER A 28 -3.59 22.93 10.83
N ALA A 29 -3.21 21.68 11.15
CA ALA A 29 -1.90 21.36 11.71
C ALA A 29 -0.77 21.69 10.72
N LEU A 30 -0.92 21.29 9.45
CA LEU A 30 0.04 21.61 8.40
C LEU A 30 0.17 23.12 8.17
N GLU A 31 -0.92 23.86 8.20
CA GLU A 31 -0.90 25.32 8.08
C GLU A 31 -0.11 25.96 9.23
N SER A 32 -0.32 25.48 10.46
CA SER A 32 0.44 25.90 11.64
C SER A 32 1.95 25.64 11.47
N MET A 33 2.33 24.44 11.01
CA MET A 33 3.73 24.11 10.72
C MET A 33 4.32 25.03 9.64
N CYS A 34 3.58 25.28 8.56
CA CYS A 34 4.04 26.17 7.48
C CYS A 34 4.25 27.61 7.96
N LYS A 35 3.42 28.09 8.91
CA LYS A 35 3.59 29.40 9.55
C LYS A 35 4.88 29.46 10.37
N GLU A 36 5.23 28.41 11.09
CA GLU A 36 6.52 28.35 11.80
C GLU A 36 7.71 28.33 10.82
N LEU A 37 7.62 27.57 9.72
CA LEU A 37 8.67 27.52 8.70
C LEU A 37 8.90 28.88 8.00
N ALA A 38 7.83 29.67 7.82
CA ALA A 38 7.92 31.00 7.24
C ALA A 38 8.84 31.94 8.06
N LYS A 39 8.93 31.75 9.38
CA LYS A 39 9.81 32.56 10.26
C LYS A 39 11.29 32.37 9.91
N SER A 40 11.65 31.24 9.32
CA SER A 40 13.02 30.91 8.90
C SER A 40 13.35 31.39 7.48
N LYS A 41 12.51 32.24 6.87
CA LYS A 41 12.60 32.65 5.45
C LYS A 41 12.59 31.49 4.46
N ALA A 42 12.07 30.33 4.88
CA ALA A 42 11.85 29.20 3.99
C ALA A 42 10.52 29.39 3.27
N GLU A 43 10.52 29.25 1.94
CA GLU A 43 9.30 29.23 1.14
C GLU A 43 8.88 27.78 0.95
N VAL A 44 7.67 27.45 1.42
CA VAL A 44 7.16 26.08 1.43
C VAL A 44 5.74 26.06 0.90
N ALA A 45 5.41 25.01 0.14
CA ALA A 45 4.06 24.65 -0.25
C ALA A 45 3.87 23.15 -0.04
N CYS A 46 2.78 22.76 0.60
CA CYS A 46 2.36 21.38 0.76
C CYS A 46 1.08 21.19 -0.05
N VAL A 47 1.06 20.12 -0.87
CA VAL A 47 -0.11 19.72 -1.65
C VAL A 47 -0.59 18.38 -1.11
N ALA A 48 -1.86 18.31 -0.74
CA ALA A 48 -2.52 17.09 -0.32
C ALA A 48 -3.70 16.82 -1.24
N VAL A 49 -3.94 15.55 -1.55
CA VAL A 49 -5.09 15.08 -2.34
C VAL A 49 -5.84 14.10 -1.46
N TYR A 50 -7.15 14.33 -1.30
CA TYR A 50 -8.03 13.43 -0.60
C TYR A 50 -9.29 13.24 -1.44
N GLU A 51 -9.58 11.98 -1.79
CA GLU A 51 -10.62 11.62 -2.76
C GLU A 51 -10.44 12.38 -4.09
N THR A 52 -11.19 13.47 -4.28
CA THR A 52 -11.12 14.34 -5.48
C THR A 52 -10.68 15.76 -5.16
N ASP A 53 -10.53 16.09 -3.89
CA ASP A 53 -10.20 17.42 -3.42
C ASP A 53 -8.68 17.62 -3.31
N VAL A 54 -8.21 18.77 -3.78
CA VAL A 54 -6.81 19.18 -3.71
C VAL A 54 -6.67 20.34 -2.73
N PHE A 55 -5.86 20.14 -1.70
CA PHE A 55 -5.59 21.11 -0.67
C PHE A 55 -4.16 21.64 -0.81
N VAL A 56 -4.00 22.96 -0.75
CA VAL A 56 -2.70 23.62 -0.84
C VAL A 56 -2.50 24.50 0.39
N VAL A 57 -1.56 24.11 1.23
CA VAL A 57 -1.12 24.89 2.41
C VAL A 57 0.34 25.27 2.25
N GLY A 58 0.83 26.21 3.05
CA GLY A 58 2.20 26.70 2.86
C GLY A 58 2.37 28.16 3.24
N THR A 59 3.54 28.69 2.91
CA THR A 59 3.83 30.12 2.87
C THR A 59 3.01 30.83 1.80
N GLU A 60 2.89 32.15 1.89
CA GLU A 60 2.13 32.93 0.91
C GLU A 60 2.68 32.76 -0.51
N ARG A 61 4.00 32.84 -0.71
CA ARG A 61 4.61 32.65 -2.04
C ARG A 61 4.53 31.20 -2.49
N GLY A 62 4.74 30.24 -1.59
CA GLY A 62 4.60 28.82 -1.92
C GLY A 62 3.20 28.47 -2.40
N ARG A 63 2.15 28.90 -1.68
CA ARG A 63 0.76 28.71 -2.10
C ARG A 63 0.47 29.41 -3.42
N ALA A 64 0.92 30.66 -3.58
CA ALA A 64 0.73 31.40 -4.83
C ALA A 64 1.39 30.70 -6.03
N PHE A 65 2.61 30.18 -5.87
CA PHE A 65 3.31 29.42 -6.90
C PHE A 65 2.51 28.20 -7.33
N VAL A 66 2.09 27.34 -6.38
CA VAL A 66 1.33 26.14 -6.70
C VAL A 66 -0.05 26.49 -7.28
N ASN A 67 -0.72 27.52 -6.77
CA ASN A 67 -2.03 27.95 -7.28
C ASN A 67 -1.97 28.52 -8.69
N SER A 68 -0.86 29.15 -9.07
CA SER A 68 -0.63 29.62 -10.45
C SER A 68 -0.37 28.47 -11.44
N ARG A 69 0.02 27.29 -10.93
CA ARG A 69 0.42 26.11 -11.73
C ARG A 69 -0.62 25.01 -11.61
N LYS A 70 -1.73 25.16 -12.34
CA LYS A 70 -2.80 24.13 -12.41
C LYS A 70 -2.36 22.86 -13.11
N ASP A 71 -1.39 22.96 -14.01
CA ASP A 71 -0.69 21.82 -14.62
C ASP A 71 -0.01 20.95 -13.55
N PHE A 72 0.71 21.58 -12.62
CA PHE A 72 1.39 20.89 -11.53
C PHE A 72 0.41 20.16 -10.61
N GLN A 73 -0.68 20.82 -10.21
CA GLN A 73 -1.71 20.19 -9.36
C GLN A 73 -2.36 18.99 -10.05
N LYS A 74 -2.69 19.12 -11.34
CA LYS A 74 -3.29 18.04 -12.13
C LYS A 74 -2.34 16.85 -12.30
N ASP A 75 -1.06 17.11 -12.59
CA ASP A 75 -0.05 16.07 -12.73
C ASP A 75 0.18 15.33 -11.40
N PHE A 76 0.13 16.06 -10.28
CA PHE A 76 0.21 15.46 -8.95
C PHE A 76 -1.00 14.57 -8.62
N VAL A 77 -2.22 15.02 -8.92
CA VAL A 77 -3.43 14.18 -8.75
C VAL A 77 -3.32 12.92 -9.60
N LYS A 78 -2.90 13.05 -10.86
CA LYS A 78 -2.68 11.89 -11.75
C LYS A 78 -1.66 10.92 -11.15
N TYR A 79 -0.55 11.44 -10.63
CA TYR A 79 0.46 10.63 -9.97
C TYR A 79 -0.12 9.87 -8.77
N CYS A 80 -0.89 10.54 -7.90
CA CYS A 80 -1.54 9.90 -6.75
C CYS A 80 -2.44 8.74 -7.16
N VAL A 81 -3.31 8.93 -8.16
CA VAL A 81 -4.20 7.88 -8.68
C VAL A 81 -3.39 6.72 -9.27
N THR A 82 -2.39 7.01 -10.10
CA THR A 82 -1.55 5.97 -10.71
C THR A 82 -0.76 5.19 -9.65
N GLU A 83 -0.25 5.84 -8.61
CA GLU A 83 0.45 5.14 -7.52
C GLU A 83 -0.52 4.31 -6.66
N GLU A 84 -1.75 4.76 -6.46
CA GLU A 84 -2.81 3.98 -5.80
C GLU A 84 -3.19 2.74 -6.63
N GLU A 85 -3.35 2.89 -7.94
CA GLU A 85 -3.56 1.77 -8.87
C GLU A 85 -2.36 0.80 -8.84
N ARG A 86 -1.12 1.31 -8.84
CA ARG A 86 0.07 0.47 -8.72
C ARG A 86 0.16 -0.22 -7.37
N ALA A 87 -0.23 0.43 -6.28
CA ALA A 87 -0.31 -0.18 -4.96
C ALA A 87 -1.38 -1.28 -4.93
N ALA A 88 -2.54 -1.06 -5.53
CA ALA A 88 -3.62 -2.04 -5.66
C ALA A 88 -3.23 -3.22 -6.57
N GLU A 89 -2.50 -2.98 -7.66
CA GLU A 89 -1.98 -4.03 -8.54
C GLU A 89 -0.79 -4.77 -7.91
N LEU A 90 0.02 -4.11 -7.09
CA LEU A 90 0.98 -4.80 -6.21
C LEU A 90 0.27 -5.65 -5.15
N GLN A 91 -0.90 -5.25 -4.66
CA GLN A 91 -1.71 -6.07 -3.75
C GLN A 91 -2.41 -7.23 -4.49
N LYS A 92 -2.79 -7.08 -5.76
CA LYS A 92 -3.31 -8.18 -6.60
C LYS A 92 -2.23 -9.13 -7.12
N THR A 93 -1.00 -8.64 -7.30
CA THR A 93 0.16 -9.44 -7.77
C THR A 93 1.04 -9.93 -6.61
N LYS A 94 0.80 -9.46 -5.37
CA LYS A 94 1.39 -10.04 -4.15
C LYS A 94 0.33 -10.78 -3.34
N SER A 95 0.33 -12.09 -3.51
CA SER A 95 0.03 -13.03 -2.41
C SER A 95 1.11 -12.99 -1.30
N ILE A 96 1.64 -11.80 -0.96
CA ILE A 96 2.62 -11.61 0.11
C ILE A 96 2.37 -10.23 0.75
N PRO A 97 1.72 -10.18 1.94
CA PRO A 97 1.51 -8.93 2.64
C PRO A 97 2.83 -8.29 3.10
N PRO A 98 2.88 -6.94 3.21
CA PRO A 98 4.05 -6.24 3.73
C PRO A 98 4.25 -6.60 5.20
N VAL A 99 5.48 -6.91 5.56
CA VAL A 99 5.92 -7.32 6.90
C VAL A 99 5.70 -6.18 7.90
N ASN A 100 4.51 -6.12 8.49
CA ASN A 100 4.31 -5.59 9.83
C ASN A 100 4.50 -6.74 10.81
N ARG A 101 5.41 -6.53 11.76
CA ARG A 101 6.22 -7.58 12.39
C ARG A 101 5.57 -8.40 13.51
N LEU A 102 4.25 -8.37 13.72
CA LEU A 102 3.65 -9.09 14.84
C LEU A 102 2.27 -9.62 14.42
N THR A 103 2.10 -10.94 14.53
CA THR A 103 0.95 -11.79 14.13
C THR A 103 0.80 -12.08 12.64
N VAL A 104 1.75 -12.82 12.05
CA VAL A 104 1.44 -13.65 10.86
C VAL A 104 0.45 -14.73 11.31
N ASP A 105 -0.68 -14.88 10.62
CA ASP A 105 -1.66 -15.91 10.91
C ASP A 105 -1.01 -17.31 10.69
N ILE A 106 -1.23 -18.24 11.61
CA ILE A 106 -0.68 -19.61 11.53
C ILE A 106 -1.06 -20.25 10.18
N VAL A 107 -2.26 -19.96 9.69
CA VAL A 107 -2.79 -20.47 8.41
C VAL A 107 -1.97 -19.92 7.23
N GLU A 108 -1.62 -18.64 7.25
CA GLU A 108 -0.79 -18.03 6.21
C GLU A 108 0.63 -18.60 6.20
N LEU A 109 1.18 -18.87 7.39
CA LEU A 109 2.51 -19.45 7.53
C LEU A 109 2.55 -20.89 7.01
N GLU A 110 1.53 -21.70 7.28
CA GLU A 110 1.39 -23.04 6.74
C GLU A 110 1.18 -23.03 5.22
N ALA A 111 0.37 -22.10 4.71
CA ALA A 111 0.17 -21.92 3.27
C ALA A 111 1.49 -21.54 2.56
N LEU A 112 2.28 -20.64 3.16
CA LEU A 112 3.59 -20.26 2.63
C LEU A 112 4.56 -21.45 2.63
N ARG A 113 4.64 -22.20 3.73
CA ARG A 113 5.47 -23.42 3.79
C ARG A 113 5.09 -24.42 2.69
N LYS A 114 3.79 -24.64 2.49
CA LYS A 114 3.30 -25.53 1.43
C LYS A 114 3.64 -25.00 0.03
N SER A 115 3.44 -23.71 -0.21
CA SER A 115 3.78 -23.10 -1.51
C SER A 115 5.26 -23.20 -1.83
N VAL A 116 6.12 -23.03 -0.83
CA VAL A 116 7.58 -23.17 -0.98
C VAL A 116 7.94 -24.63 -1.27
N GLU A 117 7.37 -25.59 -0.51
CA GLU A 117 7.57 -27.02 -0.72
C GLU A 117 7.17 -27.45 -2.15
N ASP A 118 5.99 -27.04 -2.61
CA ASP A 118 5.49 -27.34 -3.96
C ASP A 118 6.42 -26.75 -5.04
N PHE A 119 6.93 -25.54 -4.81
CA PHE A 119 7.87 -24.88 -5.73
C PHE A 119 9.21 -25.62 -5.83
N PHE A 120 9.74 -26.08 -4.71
CA PHE A 120 10.98 -26.88 -4.69
C PHE A 120 10.78 -28.23 -5.40
N CYS A 121 9.65 -28.90 -5.17
CA CYS A 121 9.31 -30.15 -5.85
C CYS A 121 9.17 -29.98 -7.37
N PHE A 122 8.59 -28.86 -7.80
CA PHE A 122 8.48 -28.51 -9.21
C PHE A 122 9.85 -28.23 -9.84
N CYS A 123 10.69 -27.42 -9.20
CA CYS A 123 12.04 -27.11 -9.68
C CYS A 123 12.91 -28.36 -9.78
N TYR A 124 12.82 -29.25 -8.79
CA TYR A 124 13.53 -30.52 -8.78
C TYR A 124 13.06 -31.46 -9.90
N GLY A 125 11.74 -31.58 -10.11
CA GLY A 125 11.19 -32.33 -11.25
C GLY A 125 11.71 -31.82 -12.59
N LYS A 126 11.73 -30.49 -12.77
CA LYS A 126 12.31 -29.85 -13.96
C LYS A 126 13.80 -30.16 -14.14
N ALA A 127 14.60 -30.11 -13.07
CA ALA A 127 16.03 -30.43 -13.14
C ALA A 127 16.28 -31.90 -13.53
N LEU A 128 15.35 -32.80 -13.19
CA LEU A 128 15.36 -34.20 -13.62
C LEU A 128 14.77 -34.43 -15.03
N GLY A 129 14.33 -33.38 -15.73
CA GLY A 129 13.68 -33.47 -17.05
C GLY A 129 12.26 -34.04 -17.00
N LYS A 130 11.59 -34.00 -15.86
CA LYS A 130 10.20 -34.49 -15.67
C LYS A 130 9.21 -33.33 -15.72
N SER A 131 8.06 -33.57 -16.36
CA SER A 131 6.94 -32.61 -16.41
C SER A 131 6.03 -32.68 -15.18
N THR A 132 6.16 -33.73 -14.37
CA THR A 132 5.42 -33.94 -13.13
C THR A 132 6.19 -33.35 -11.95
N VAL A 133 5.47 -32.94 -10.89
CA VAL A 133 6.08 -32.59 -9.60
C VAL A 133 6.78 -33.81 -8.98
N VAL A 134 7.99 -33.62 -8.46
CA VAL A 134 8.79 -34.69 -7.86
C VAL A 134 9.25 -34.25 -6.47
N PRO A 135 8.98 -35.02 -5.40
CA PRO A 135 9.44 -34.68 -4.06
C PRO A 135 10.95 -34.49 -3.96
N VAL A 136 11.38 -33.44 -3.26
CA VAL A 136 12.80 -33.19 -3.00
C VAL A 136 13.32 -34.18 -1.95
N PRO A 137 14.44 -34.87 -2.19
CA PRO A 137 14.96 -35.86 -1.26
C PRO A 137 15.78 -35.20 -0.12
N TYR A 138 15.12 -34.45 0.77
CA TYR A 138 15.78 -33.71 1.86
C TYR A 138 16.70 -34.59 2.73
N GLU A 139 16.26 -35.80 3.06
CA GLU A 139 17.07 -36.78 3.81
C GLU A 139 18.40 -37.12 3.12
N LYS A 140 18.43 -37.13 1.78
CA LYS A 140 19.67 -37.38 1.02
C LYS A 140 20.55 -36.14 1.01
N ILE A 141 19.95 -34.97 0.81
CA ILE A 141 20.65 -33.67 0.81
C ILE A 141 21.27 -33.40 2.18
N GLN A 142 20.61 -33.79 3.27
CA GLN A 142 21.12 -33.63 4.62
C GLN A 142 22.34 -34.53 4.91
N ARG A 143 22.38 -35.74 4.35
CA ARG A 143 23.53 -36.64 4.47
C ARG A 143 24.67 -36.25 3.53
N ASP A 144 24.33 -35.74 2.35
CA ASP A 144 25.27 -35.32 1.31
C ASP A 144 24.80 -34.00 0.68
N GLN A 145 25.40 -32.89 1.13
CA GLN A 145 25.07 -31.54 0.65
C GLN A 145 25.45 -31.33 -0.83
N SER A 146 26.26 -32.21 -1.42
CA SER A 146 26.62 -32.14 -2.84
C SER A 146 25.62 -32.87 -3.76
N ALA A 147 24.69 -33.66 -3.18
CA ALA A 147 23.73 -34.45 -3.94
C ALA A 147 22.77 -33.58 -4.78
N VAL A 148 22.45 -32.37 -4.31
CA VAL A 148 21.64 -31.37 -5.01
C VAL A 148 22.16 -29.97 -4.67
N VAL A 149 22.40 -29.14 -5.68
CA VAL A 149 22.77 -27.73 -5.50
C VAL A 149 21.58 -26.86 -5.91
N VAL A 150 21.19 -25.95 -5.01
CA VAL A 150 20.15 -24.94 -5.29
C VAL A 150 20.82 -23.60 -5.57
N GLN A 151 20.43 -22.96 -6.68
CA GLN A 151 20.93 -21.64 -7.07
C GLN A 151 19.79 -20.60 -7.07
N GLY A 152 20.12 -19.33 -6.85
CA GLY A 152 19.16 -18.22 -6.91
C GLY A 152 18.30 -18.02 -5.66
N LEU A 153 18.60 -18.70 -4.55
CA LEU A 153 18.01 -18.36 -3.25
C LEU A 153 18.47 -16.97 -2.83
N ARG A 154 17.54 -16.15 -2.34
CA ARG A 154 17.88 -14.85 -1.73
C ARG A 154 18.41 -15.09 -0.32
N CYS A 155 19.61 -14.56 -0.05
CA CYS A 155 20.26 -14.55 1.26
C CYS A 155 19.77 -13.40 2.14
#